data_AF-A0A6L5GCX1-F1
#
_entry.id   AF-A0A6L5GCX1-F1
#
_cell.length_a   1.000
_cell.length_b   1.000
_cell.length_c   1.000
_cell.angle_alpha   90.00
_cell.angle_beta   90.00
_cell.angle_gamma   90.00
#
_symmetry.space_group_name_H-M   'P 1'
#
loop_
_entity.id
_entity.type
_entity.pdbx_description
1 polymer ?
#
loop_
_entity_poly.entity_id
_entity_poly.type
_entity_poly.pdbx_seq_one_letter_code
_entity_poly.pdbx_strand_id
1 'polypeptide(L)' 'MPATAPKPVLLELLRCPEPHHAPLSFDRETNALTCSECAKVFRVEDGIPVMLLDSAGHHSAGHNIPGHDDAAG' A
#
# COMPACT_ATOMS: atom_id res chain seq x y z
N MET A 1 -7.16 -17.78 0.28
CA MET A 1 -7.94 -16.75 -0.44
C MET A 1 -7.08 -16.31 -1.63
N PRO A 2 -7.44 -16.54 -2.90
CA PRO A 2 -6.63 -16.05 -4.00
C PRO A 2 -6.76 -14.53 -4.13
N ALA A 3 -5.63 -13.83 -4.22
CA ALA A 3 -5.60 -12.39 -4.46
C ALA A 3 -6.12 -12.11 -5.88
N THR A 4 -7.30 -11.47 -5.96
CA THR A 4 -7.85 -10.96 -7.21
C THR A 4 -6.97 -9.79 -7.68
N ALA A 5 -6.54 -9.82 -8.94
CA ALA A 5 -5.82 -8.71 -9.56
C ALA A 5 -6.63 -7.39 -9.41
N PRO A 6 -5.96 -6.25 -9.13
CA PRO A 6 -6.64 -4.99 -8.87
C PRO A 6 -7.49 -4.55 -10.08
N LYS A 7 -8.71 -4.10 -9.80
CA LYS A 7 -9.68 -3.69 -10.85
C LYS A 7 -9.21 -2.42 -11.56
N PRO A 8 -9.51 -2.22 -12.86
CA PRO A 8 -9.00 -1.11 -13.66
C PRO A 8 -9.28 0.28 -13.07
N VAL A 9 -10.48 0.47 -12.50
CA VAL A 9 -10.87 1.75 -11.85
C VAL A 9 -10.03 2.07 -10.61
N LEU A 10 -9.50 1.04 -9.92
CA LEU A 10 -8.64 1.23 -8.76
C LEU A 10 -7.25 1.75 -9.17
N LEU A 11 -6.78 1.36 -10.36
CA LEU A 11 -5.50 1.83 -10.91
C LEU A 11 -5.53 3.31 -11.29
N GLU A 12 -6.70 3.86 -11.63
CA GLU A 12 -6.85 5.30 -11.93
C GLU A 12 -6.69 6.19 -10.69
N LEU A 13 -6.99 5.63 -9.50
CA LEU A 13 -6.82 6.27 -8.20
C LEU A 13 -5.41 6.06 -7.60
N LEU A 14 -4.71 4.99 -8.02
CA LEU A 14 -3.35 4.67 -7.56
C LEU A 14 -2.30 5.53 -8.28
N ARG A 15 -2.09 6.74 -7.77
CA ARG A 15 -1.05 7.67 -8.20
C ARG A 15 0.22 7.47 -7.39
N CYS A 16 1.36 7.92 -7.92
CA CYS A 16 2.61 7.96 -7.16
C CYS A 16 2.38 8.67 -5.81
N PRO A 17 2.89 8.13 -4.68
CA PRO A 17 2.74 8.76 -3.36
C PRO A 17 3.53 10.07 -3.21
N GLU A 18 4.40 10.39 -4.16
CA GLU A 18 5.15 11.63 -4.17
C GLU A 18 4.31 12.83 -4.65
N PRO A 19 4.72 14.08 -4.35
CA PRO A 19 3.89 15.28 -4.56
C PRO A 19 3.44 15.53 -6.00
N HIS A 20 4.12 14.91 -6.97
CA HIS A 20 3.79 15.02 -8.39
C HIS A 20 2.63 14.11 -8.80
N HIS A 21 2.29 13.09 -8.00
CA HIS A 21 1.15 12.19 -8.22
C HIS A 21 1.07 11.65 -9.65
N ALA A 22 2.20 11.35 -10.27
CA ALA A 22 2.24 10.85 -11.65
C ALA A 22 1.58 9.47 -11.80
N PRO A 23 1.15 9.11 -13.03
CA PRO A 23 0.72 7.76 -13.35
C PRO A 23 1.81 6.71 -13.07
N LEU A 24 1.37 5.54 -12.60
CA LEU A 24 2.22 4.36 -12.42
C LEU A 24 1.95 3.37 -13.56
N SER A 25 3.02 2.80 -14.12
CA SER A 25 2.94 1.71 -15.08
C SER A 25 3.14 0.37 -14.38
N PHE A 26 2.21 -0.57 -14.57
CA PHE A 26 2.31 -1.91 -14.00
C PHE A 26 3.05 -2.84 -14.96
N ASP A 27 4.16 -3.39 -14.49
CA ASP A 27 4.89 -4.45 -15.16
C ASP A 27 4.47 -5.82 -14.60
N ARG A 28 3.90 -6.64 -15.47
CA ARG A 28 3.44 -7.99 -15.12
C ARG A 28 4.57 -8.99 -14.97
N GLU A 29 5.71 -8.77 -15.62
CA GLU A 29 6.85 -9.69 -15.58
C GLU A 29 7.57 -9.59 -14.24
N THR A 30 7.76 -8.38 -13.75
CA THR A 30 8.41 -8.09 -12.47
C THR A 30 7.42 -7.94 -11.31
N ASN A 31 6.12 -7.94 -11.60
CA ASN A 31 5.03 -7.68 -10.65
C ASN A 31 5.29 -6.41 -9.83
N ALA A 32 5.58 -5.32 -10.54
CA ALA A 32 6.00 -4.05 -9.96
C ALA A 32 5.33 -2.86 -10.65
N LEU A 33 5.23 -1.75 -9.94
CA LEU A 33 4.69 -0.47 -10.41
C LEU A 33 5.83 0.54 -10.51
N THR A 34 6.01 1.11 -11.69
CA THR A 34 7.06 2.11 -11.95
C THR A 34 6.44 3.46 -12.21
N CYS A 35 6.92 4.50 -11.51
CA CYS A 35 6.50 5.87 -11.76
C CYS A 35 7.20 6.45 -12.99
N SER A 36 6.45 7.11 -13.88
CA SER A 36 7.01 7.72 -15.10
C SER A 36 7.84 8.99 -14.86
N GLU A 37 7.71 9.63 -13.69
CA GLU A 37 8.39 10.89 -13.39
C GLU A 37 9.59 10.73 -12.46
N CYS A 38 9.42 10.07 -11.30
CA CYS A 38 10.51 9.87 -10.35
C CYS A 38 11.28 8.55 -10.53
N ALA A 39 10.85 7.70 -11.48
CA ALA A 39 11.45 6.39 -11.77
C ALA A 39 11.51 5.42 -10.57
N LYS A 40 10.76 5.69 -9.49
CA LYS A 40 10.63 4.76 -8.35
C LYS A 40 9.88 3.49 -8.76
N VAL A 41 10.34 2.37 -8.23
CA VAL A 41 9.77 1.03 -8.44
C VAL A 41 9.17 0.54 -7.14
N PHE A 42 7.87 0.23 -7.15
CA PHE A 42 7.12 -0.30 -6.03
C PHE A 42 6.74 -1.76 -6.29
N ARG A 43 7.01 -2.66 -5.34
CA ARG A 43 6.71 -4.09 -5.52
C ARG A 43 5.22 -4.37 -5.26
N VAL A 44 4.68 -5.40 -5.90
CA VAL A 44 3.34 -5.92 -5.63
C VAL A 44 3.47 -7.27 -4.93
N GLU A 45 3.04 -7.35 -3.67
CA GLU A 45 3.10 -8.54 -2.82
C GLU A 45 1.66 -8.97 -2.51
N ASP A 46 1.31 -10.23 -2.78
CA ASP A 46 -0.07 -10.76 -2.64
C ASP A 46 -1.16 -9.92 -3.32
N GLY A 47 -0.82 -9.29 -4.45
CA GLY A 47 -1.74 -8.39 -5.19
C GLY A 47 -1.91 -7.01 -4.57
N ILE A 48 -1.14 -6.67 -3.53
CA ILE A 48 -1.15 -5.38 -2.84
C ILE A 48 0.13 -4.58 -3.23
N PRO A 49 -0.01 -3.38 -3.82
CA PRO A 49 1.10 -2.46 -4.06
C PRO A 49 1.76 -1.97 -2.76
N VAL A 50 3.04 -2.30 -2.55
CA VAL A 50 3.83 -1.81 -1.41
C VAL A 50 4.49 -0.49 -1.80
N MET A 51 3.76 0.62 -1.61
CA MET A 51 4.20 1.98 -1.95
C MET A 51 4.85 2.73 -0.78
N LEU A 52 5.78 2.07 -0.08
CA LEU A 52 6.50 2.67 1.05
C LEU A 52 7.68 3.50 0.54
N LEU A 53 7.65 4.81 0.77
CA LEU A 53 8.70 5.75 0.37
C LEU A 53 9.97 5.60 1.22
N ASP A 54 9.80 5.27 2.50
CA ASP A 54 10.85 4.96 3.46
C ASP A 54 10.41 3.69 4.18
N SER A 55 10.98 2.55 3.81
CA SER A 55 10.62 1.24 4.34
C SER A 55 11.16 1.05 5.76
N ALA A 56 10.76 1.92 6.69
CA ALA A 56 11.03 1.74 8.11
C ALA A 56 9.98 0.80 8.69
N GLY A 57 10.31 -0.49 8.75
CA GLY A 57 9.52 -1.51 9.44
C GLY A 57 9.38 -1.21 10.93
N HIS A 58 8.46 -0.35 11.31
CA HIS A 58 7.94 -0.27 12.66
C HIS A 58 6.58 -0.96 12.71
N HIS A 59 6.61 -2.30 12.72
CA HIS A 59 5.52 -3.04 13.33
C HIS A 59 5.61 -2.82 14.84
N SER A 60 5.00 -1.75 15.35
CA SER A 60 4.60 -1.71 16.75
C SER A 60 3.48 -2.74 16.93
N ALA A 61 3.88 -3.95 17.29
CA ALA A 61 2.97 -4.94 17.83
C ALA A 61 2.32 -4.37 19.11
N GLY A 62 0.99 -4.27 19.11
CA GLY A 62 0.19 -4.16 20.33
C GLY A 62 -0.50 -2.81 20.55
N HIS A 63 -1.67 -2.61 19.94
CA HIS A 63 -2.67 -1.72 20.52
C HIS A 63 -3.35 -2.49 21.66
N ASN A 64 -2.93 -2.22 22.90
CA ASN A 64 -3.56 -2.76 24.10
C ASN A 64 -4.80 -1.90 24.38
N ILE A 65 -5.99 -2.44 24.10
CA ILE A 65 -7.26 -1.79 24.42
C ILE A 65 -7.53 -2.06 25.90
N PRO A 66 -7.49 -1.06 26.80
CA PRO A 66 -7.91 -1.29 28.17
C PRO A 66 -9.39 -1.63 28.17
N GLY A 67 -9.75 -2.74 28.80
CA GLY A 67 -11.13 -3.15 29.03
C GLY A 67 -11.92 -2.02 29.67
N HIS A 68 -13.06 -1.69 29.05
CA HIS A 68 -14.10 -0.91 29.68
C HIS A 68 -14.90 -1.85 30.59
N ASP A 69 -14.50 -1.91 31.85
CA ASP A 69 -15.33 -2.39 32.94
C ASP A 69 -15.23 -1.37 34.09
N ASP A 70 -16.34 -1.17 34.79
CA ASP A 70 -16.55 -0.30 35.97
C ASP A 70 -17.15 1.11 35.75
N ALA A 71 -18.48 1.14 35.58
CA ALA A 71 -19.33 2.16 36.23
C ALA A 71 -20.76 1.63 36.43
N ALA A 72 -20.91 0.58 37.25
CA ALA A 72 -22.16 0.33 37.96
C ALA A 72 -22.07 1.04 39.31
N GLY A 73 -22.81 2.13 39.45
CA GLY A 73 -23.05 2.86 40.70
C GLY A 73 -24.50 3.28 40.75
#